data_AF-A0A833GG43-F1
#
_entry.id   AF-A0A833GG43-F1
#
_cell.length_a   1.000
_cell.length_b   1.000
_cell.length_c   1.000
_cell.angle_alpha   90.00
_cell.angle_beta   90.00
_cell.angle_gamma   90.00
#
_symmetry.space_group_name_H-M   'P 1'
#
loop_
_entity.id
_entity.type
_entity.pdbx_description
1 polymer ?
#
loop_
_entity_poly.entity_id
_entity_poly.type
_entity_poly.pdbx_seq_one_letter_code
_entity_poly.pdbx_strand_id
1 'polypeptide(L)'
;MATHNILLLPGDGIGPEVMAEVEKLIAFFNGKGLARFETETGLVGGLRPCHRGFGDGDLVRVIAGAADAVLFGAVGGPKWDGVPYDLRPEAGLLR
;
A
#
# COMPACT_ATOMS: atom_id res chain seq x y z
N MET A 1 -9.64 18.30 16.21
CA MET A 1 -9.12 18.20 14.83
C MET A 1 -9.65 16.91 14.23
N ALA A 2 -10.07 16.95 12.97
CA ALA A 2 -10.43 15.71 12.28
C ALA A 2 -9.16 14.85 12.10
N THR A 3 -9.30 13.55 12.33
CA THR A 3 -8.25 12.57 12.05
C THR A 3 -8.53 11.97 10.69
N HIS A 4 -7.51 11.91 9.83
CA HIS A 4 -7.59 11.29 8.51
C HIS A 4 -6.82 9.98 8.53
N ASN A 5 -7.49 8.88 8.20
CA ASN A 5 -6.91 7.54 8.13
C ASN A 5 -6.35 7.30 6.73
N ILE A 6 -5.05 7.08 6.62
CA ILE A 6 -4.36 6.85 5.36
C ILE A 6 -3.79 5.43 5.35
N LEU A 7 -4.15 4.64 4.34
CA LEU A 7 -3.54 3.34 4.10
C LEU A 7 -2.32 3.51 3.19
N LEU A 8 -1.15 3.07 3.64
CA LEU A 8 0.09 3.04 2.88
C LEU A 8 0.32 1.66 2.27
N LEU A 9 0.48 1.60 0.95
CA LEU A 9 0.74 0.38 0.19
C LEU A 9 2.06 0.54 -0.58
N PRO A 10 3.23 0.30 0.07
CA PRO A 10 4.54 0.57 -0.52
C PRO A 10 4.84 -0.30 -1.76
N GLY A 11 4.42 -1.56 -1.75
CA GLY A 11 4.62 -2.48 -2.87
C GLY A 11 6.08 -2.79 -3.19
N ASP A 12 6.41 -2.98 -4.46
CA ASP A 12 7.69 -3.49 -4.96
C ASP A 12 8.65 -2.40 -5.46
N GLY A 13 9.90 -2.82 -5.74
CA GLY A 13 10.90 -1.96 -6.36
C GLY A 13 11.27 -0.76 -5.48
N ILE A 14 11.19 0.45 -6.04
CA ILE A 14 11.46 1.71 -5.33
C ILE A 14 10.31 2.15 -4.42
N GLY A 15 9.16 1.46 -4.46
CA GLY A 15 7.95 1.83 -3.73
C GLY A 15 8.17 1.99 -2.21
N PRO A 16 8.82 1.04 -1.51
CA PRO A 16 9.15 1.16 -0.09
C PRO A 16 10.04 2.36 0.24
N GLU A 17 11.02 2.67 -0.62
CA GLU A 17 11.93 3.80 -0.40
C GLU A 17 11.18 5.14 -0.49
N VAL A 18 10.33 5.30 -1.51
CA VAL A 18 9.53 6.51 -1.67
C VAL A 18 8.49 6.64 -0.55
N MET A 19 7.88 5.53 -0.11
CA MET A 19 6.91 5.58 0.99
C MET A 19 7.54 5.92 2.34
N ALA A 20 8.81 5.54 2.57
CA ALA A 20 9.53 5.99 3.76
C ALA A 20 9.66 7.52 3.81
N GLU A 21 9.80 8.20 2.67
CA GLU A 21 9.80 9.67 2.62
C GLU A 21 8.40 10.26 2.86
N VAL A 22 7.34 9.59 2.39
CA VAL A 22 5.95 9.96 2.66
C VAL A 22 5.66 9.92 4.16
N GLU A 23 6.09 8.87 4.87
CA GLU A 23 5.92 8.76 6.32
C GLU A 23 6.59 9.92 7.07
N LYS A 24 7.78 10.37 6.63
CA LYS A 24 8.45 11.54 7.21
C LYS A 24 7.66 12.82 7.02
N LEU A 25 7.05 13.02 5.84
CA LEU A 25 6.18 14.17 5.58
C LEU A 25 4.93 14.12 6.45
N ILE A 26 4.30 12.95 6.60
CA ILE A 26 3.15 12.74 7.48
C ILE A 26 3.51 13.09 8.93
N ALA A 27 4.65 12.61 9.43
CA ALA A 27 5.15 12.94 10.76
C ALA A 27 5.40 14.44 10.94
N PHE A 28 5.98 15.09 9.92
CA PHE A 28 6.17 16.54 9.92
C PHE A 28 4.84 17.31 10.03
N PHE A 29 3.83 16.96 9.23
CA PHE A 29 2.52 17.62 9.27
C PHE A 29 1.81 17.38 10.60
N ASN A 30 1.87 16.17 11.15
CA ASN A 30 1.34 15.85 12.47
C ASN A 30 2.01 16.69 13.56
N GLY A 31 3.33 16.89 13.49
CA GLY A 31 4.07 17.74 14.43
C GLY A 31 3.77 19.24 14.32
N LYS A 32 3.33 19.71 13.14
CA LYS A 32 2.92 21.11 12.93
C LYS A 32 1.49 21.40 13.40
N GLY A 33 0.69 20.36 13.67
CA GLY A 33 -0.69 20.51 14.14
C GLY A 33 -1.60 21.21 13.14
N LEU A 34 -1.35 21.08 11.83
CA LEU A 34 -2.24 21.62 10.78
C LEU A 34 -3.37 20.64 10.47
N ALA A 35 -3.10 19.34 10.56
CA ALA A 35 -4.04 18.23 10.44
C ALA A 35 -3.49 17.04 11.22
N ARG A 36 -4.33 16.04 11.51
CA ARG A 36 -3.90 14.77 12.12
C ARG A 36 -4.12 13.64 11.12
N PHE A 37 -3.06 12.90 10.86
CA PHE A 37 -3.04 11.73 10.00
C PHE A 37 -2.66 10.50 10.83
N GLU A 38 -3.44 9.44 10.72
CA GLU A 38 -3.11 8.12 11.23
C GLU A 38 -2.82 7.22 10.02
N THR A 39 -1.77 6.42 10.10
CA THR A 39 -1.31 5.60 8.99
C THR A 39 -1.32 4.13 9.35
N GLU A 40 -1.86 3.30 8.46
CA GLU A 40 -1.72 1.86 8.51
C GLU A 40 -0.98 1.39 7.25
N THR A 41 -0.08 0.40 7.37
CA THR A 41 0.71 -0.09 6.24
C THR A 41 0.28 -1.50 5.85
N GLY A 42 -0.11 -1.68 4.59
CA GLY A 42 -0.54 -2.95 4.03
C GLY A 42 0.46 -3.54 3.03
N LEU A 43 0.36 -4.85 2.78
CA LEU A 43 1.19 -5.55 1.79
C LEU A 43 0.47 -5.66 0.44
N VAL A 44 1.15 -5.24 -0.63
CA VAL A 44 0.67 -5.32 -2.01
C VAL A 44 1.79 -5.74 -2.95
N GLY A 45 1.42 -6.20 -4.15
CA GLY A 45 2.36 -6.57 -5.21
C GLY A 45 3.08 -7.89 -4.97
N GLY A 46 4.31 -7.99 -5.49
CA GLY A 46 5.20 -9.14 -5.37
C GLY A 46 5.77 -9.40 -3.97
N LEU A 47 5.62 -8.43 -3.06
CA LEU A 47 5.84 -8.62 -1.62
C LEU A 47 4.75 -9.47 -0.95
N ARG A 48 3.61 -9.73 -1.62
CA ARG A 48 2.62 -10.70 -1.11
C ARG A 48 3.15 -12.13 -1.22
N PRO A 49 2.94 -12.97 -0.19
CA PRO A 49 3.22 -14.39 -0.29
C PRO A 49 2.36 -15.05 -1.39
N CYS A 50 2.98 -15.53 -2.47
CA CYS A 50 2.28 -16.22 -3.58
C CYS A 50 1.45 -17.44 -3.16
N HIS A 51 1.72 -18.01 -2.00
CA HIS A 51 1.13 -19.26 -1.53
C HIS A 51 -0.09 -19.08 -0.62
N ARG A 52 -0.47 -17.85 -0.27
CA ARG A 52 -1.69 -17.57 0.50
C ARG A 52 -2.78 -17.11 -0.46
N GLY A 53 -3.59 -18.06 -0.92
CA GLY A 53 -4.74 -17.78 -1.77
C GLY A 53 -5.67 -16.76 -1.11
N PHE A 54 -6.16 -15.81 -1.91
CA PHE A 54 -7.30 -14.88 -1.74
C PHE A 54 -7.59 -14.19 -0.39
N GLY A 55 -7.34 -14.79 0.78
CA GLY A 55 -7.76 -14.29 2.09
C GLY A 55 -7.08 -12.99 2.55
N ASP A 56 -5.83 -12.75 2.19
CA ASP A 56 -5.19 -11.47 2.54
C ASP A 56 -5.70 -10.33 1.65
N GLY A 57 -6.17 -10.62 0.42
CA GLY A 57 -6.67 -9.61 -0.52
C GLY A 57 -7.92 -8.91 0.01
N ASP A 58 -8.79 -9.67 0.66
CA ASP A 58 -9.95 -9.15 1.36
C ASP A 58 -9.56 -8.30 2.58
N LEU A 59 -8.49 -8.64 3.31
CA LEU A 59 -8.03 -7.82 4.44
C LEU A 59 -7.57 -6.43 3.97
N VAL A 60 -6.76 -6.35 2.92
CA VAL A 60 -6.31 -5.07 2.37
C VAL A 60 -7.48 -4.29 1.74
N ARG A 61 -8.45 -4.94 1.10
CA ARG A 61 -9.69 -4.29 0.63
C ARG A 61 -10.54 -3.76 1.77
N VAL A 62 -10.66 -4.51 2.87
CA VAL A 62 -11.41 -4.09 4.07
C VAL A 62 -10.74 -2.86 4.70
N ILE A 63 -9.41 -2.89 4.84
CA ILE A 63 -8.66 -1.74 5.38
C ILE A 63 -8.73 -0.55 4.43
N ALA A 64 -8.62 -0.78 3.11
CA ALA A 64 -8.76 0.28 2.10
C ALA A 64 -10.16 0.90 2.10
N GLY A 65 -11.21 0.10 2.32
CA GLY A 65 -12.59 0.58 2.44
C GLY A 65 -12.88 1.35 3.73
N ALA A 66 -12.04 1.20 4.76
CA ALA A 66 -12.14 1.93 6.02
C ALA A 66 -11.24 3.17 6.07
N ALA A 67 -10.27 3.29 5.15
CA ALA A 67 -9.38 4.43 5.05
C ALA A 67 -10.04 5.60 4.31
N ASP A 68 -9.70 6.83 4.68
CA ASP A 68 -10.12 8.04 3.97
C ASP A 68 -9.35 8.21 2.65
N ALA A 69 -8.11 7.73 2.61
CA ALA A 69 -7.27 7.74 1.42
C ALA A 69 -6.30 6.55 1.41
N VAL A 70 -5.88 6.14 0.19
CA VAL A 70 -4.86 5.12 -0.03
C VAL A 70 -3.70 5.75 -0.78
N LEU A 71 -2.48 5.64 -0.22
CA LEU A 71 -1.25 6.01 -0.90
C LEU A 71 -0.54 4.75 -1.38
N PHE A 72 -0.40 4.64 -2.69
CA PHE A 72 0.18 3.48 -3.35
C PHE A 72 1.56 3.83 -3.90
N GLY A 73 2.55 2.98 -3.61
CA GLY A 73 3.92 3.12 -4.10
C GLY A 73 4.05 2.60 -5.53
N ALA A 74 4.67 1.43 -5.69
CA ALA A 74 4.84 0.79 -6.98
C ALA A 74 4.62 -0.71 -6.86
N VAL A 75 4.24 -1.40 -7.93
CA VAL A 75 4.20 -2.86 -7.97
C VAL A 75 4.73 -3.36 -9.29
N GLY A 76 5.25 -4.58 -9.28
CA GLY A 76 5.83 -5.21 -10.46
C GLY A 76 7.35 -5.34 -10.37
N GLY A 77 7.90 -6.06 -11.33
CA GLY A 77 9.34 -6.28 -11.44
C GLY A 77 9.67 -7.52 -12.26
N PRO A 78 10.94 -7.67 -12.71
CA PRO A 78 11.32 -8.69 -13.69
C PRO A 78 11.03 -10.14 -13.25
N LYS A 79 10.91 -10.37 -11.94
CA LYS A 79 10.52 -11.66 -11.36
C LYS A 79 9.17 -12.17 -11.87
N TRP A 80 8.28 -11.28 -12.31
CA TRP A 80 6.89 -11.59 -12.67
C TRP A 80 6.62 -11.61 -14.18
N ASP A 81 7.62 -11.28 -15.02
CA ASP A 81 7.45 -11.15 -16.48
C ASP A 81 7.01 -12.47 -17.13
N GLY A 82 7.52 -13.61 -16.64
CA GLY A 82 7.21 -14.95 -17.14
C GLY A 82 5.93 -15.58 -16.55
N VAL A 83 5.24 -14.88 -15.65
CA VAL A 83 4.05 -15.40 -14.95
C VAL A 83 2.77 -14.98 -15.71
N PRO A 84 1.73 -15.85 -15.79
CA PRO A 84 0.43 -15.48 -16.37
C PRO A 84 -0.13 -14.20 -15.74
N TYR A 85 -0.79 -13.36 -16.55
CA TYR A 85 -1.24 -12.02 -16.16
C TYR A 85 -2.04 -12.01 -14.84
N ASP A 86 -2.96 -12.96 -14.66
CA ASP A 86 -3.79 -13.05 -13.45
C ASP A 86 -3.04 -13.30 -12.15
N LEU A 87 -1.79 -13.77 -12.24
CA LEU A 87 -0.90 -14.02 -11.11
C LEU A 87 0.18 -12.95 -10.97
N ARG A 88 0.18 -11.93 -11.84
CA ARG A 88 1.12 -10.83 -11.76
C ARG A 88 0.70 -9.83 -10.67
N PRO A 89 1.67 -9.16 -10.00
CA PRO A 89 1.41 -8.12 -9.00
C PRO A 89 0.40 -7.06 -9.45
N GLU A 90 0.46 -6.67 -10.72
CA GLU A 90 -0.34 -5.60 -11.33
C GLU A 90 -1.81 -6.00 -11.49
N ALA A 91 -2.14 -7.29 -11.58
CA ALA A 91 -3.53 -7.73 -11.67
C ALA A 91 -4.30 -7.53 -10.35
N GLY A 92 -3.60 -7.35 -9.23
CA GLY A 92 -4.18 -7.05 -7.93
C GLY A 92 -4.57 -5.58 -7.72
N LEU A 93 -4.16 -4.66 -8.62
CA LEU A 93 -4.41 -3.21 -8.48
C LEU A 93 -5.87 -2.79 -8.72
N LEU A 94 -6.62 -3.57 -9.50
CA LEU A 94 -7.97 -3.21 -9.99
C LEU A 94 -9.07 -4.18 -9.53
N ARG A 95 -8.80 -4.99 -8.49
CA ARG A 95 -9.72 -6.02 -7.96
C ARG A 95 -10.02 -5.80 -6.48
#